data_AF-A0A966IJ60-F1
#
_entry.id   AF-A0A966IJ60-F1
#
_cell.length_a   1.000
_cell.length_b   1.000
_cell.length_c   1.000
_cell.angle_alpha   90.00
_cell.angle_beta   90.00
_cell.angle_gamma   90.00
#
_symmetry.space_group_name_H-M   'P 1'
#
loop_
_entity.id
_entity.type
_entity.pdbx_description
1 polymer ?
#
loop_
_entity_poly.entity_id
_entity_poly.type
_entity_poly.pdbx_seq_one_letter_code
_entity_poly.pdbx_strand_id
1 'polypeptide(L)' 'YVSGLIHVADLPGDRYFYDKDANLLKGKRTGRVYRLGQDIKIKIMNVLPSERKITLIPC' A
#
# COMPACT_ATOMS: atom_id res chain seq x y z
N TYR A 1 0.80 -17.66 -6.24
CA TYR A 1 0.85 -16.42 -5.44
C TYR A 1 0.37 -15.27 -6.30
N VAL A 2 -0.52 -14.44 -5.77
CA VAL A 2 -1.05 -13.26 -6.48
C VAL A 2 -0.41 -12.03 -5.85
N SER A 3 0.27 -11.21 -6.64
CA SER A 3 0.86 -9.94 -6.21
C SER A 3 -0.01 -8.77 -6.68
N GLY A 4 -0.12 -7.74 -5.85
CA GLY A 4 -0.85 -6.50 -6.14
C GLY A 4 -0.01 -5.29 -5.81
N LEU A 5 -0.35 -4.14 -6.39
CA LEU A 5 0.31 -2.86 -6.14
C LEU A 5 -0.68 -1.94 -5.44
N ILE A 6 -0.24 -1.25 -4.39
CA ILE A 6 -0.97 -0.16 -3.75
C ILE A 6 -0.25 1.12 -4.11
N HIS A 7 -0.95 2.08 -4.72
CA HIS A 7 -0.34 3.37 -4.99
C HIS A 7 -0.23 4.14 -3.66
N VAL A 8 0.89 4.83 -3.43
CA VAL A 8 1.10 5.53 -2.14
C VAL A 8 0.04 6.61 -1.88
N ALA A 9 -0.55 7.15 -2.95
CA ALA A 9 -1.64 8.12 -2.88
C ALA A 9 -2.98 7.51 -2.41
N ASP A 10 -3.14 6.19 -2.53
CA ASP A 10 -4.33 5.48 -2.07
C ASP A 10 -4.27 5.17 -0.56
N LEU A 11 -3.13 5.47 0.09
CA LEU A 11 -3.00 5.29 1.53
C LEU A 11 -3.81 6.38 2.27
N PRO A 12 -4.69 5.99 3.20
CA PRO A 12 -5.66 6.91 3.77
C PRO A 12 -5.01 7.93 4.69
N GLY A 13 -5.49 9.17 4.57
CA GLY A 13 -5.45 10.19 5.63
C GLY A 13 -4.08 10.79 5.94
N ASP A 14 -3.05 10.52 5.14
CA ASP A 14 -1.72 11.06 5.38
C ASP A 14 -0.87 11.16 4.10
N ARG A 15 0.15 12.02 4.16
CA ARG A 15 1.24 12.04 3.19
C ARG A 15 2.34 11.13 3.68
N TYR A 16 2.56 10.03 2.97
CA TYR A 16 3.58 9.03 3.31
C TYR A 16 4.91 9.36 2.65
N PHE A 17 5.99 9.17 3.40
CA PHE A 17 7.38 9.33 2.96
C PHE A 17 8.07 7.98 3.02
N TYR A 18 8.87 7.68 2.00
CA TYR A 18 9.66 6.45 1.95
C TYR A 18 10.98 6.63 2.69
N ASP A 19 11.17 5.83 3.74
CA ASP A 19 12.42 5.68 4.46
C ASP A 19 13.19 4.50 3.85
N LYS A 20 14.30 4.82 3.16
CA LYS A 20 15.11 3.84 2.43
C LYS A 20 15.89 2.92 3.37
N ASP A 21 16.36 3.45 4.49
CA ASP A 21 17.20 2.72 5.43
C ASP A 21 16.38 1.65 6.17
N ALA A 22 15.15 2.01 6.54
CA ALA A 22 14.22 1.13 7.23
C ALA A 22 13.25 0.38 6.29
N ASN A 23 13.32 0.61 4.97
CA ASN A 23 12.42 0.05 3.95
C ASN A 23 10.93 0.15 4.33
N LEU A 24 10.50 1.35 4.74
CA LEU A 24 9.14 1.61 5.22
C LEU A 24 8.55 2.90 4.68
N LEU A 25 7.22 2.97 4.67
CA LEU A 25 6.46 4.19 4.42
C LEU A 25 5.97 4.75 5.75
N LYS A 26 6.29 6.02 6.04
CA LYS A 26 5.87 6.70 7.27
C LYS A 26 4.99 7.90 6.95
N GLY A 27 3.80 7.93 7.53
CA GLY A 27 2.86 9.05 7.46
C GLY A 27 3.38 10.24 8.26
N LYS A 28 3.37 11.43 7.66
CA LYS A 28 3.90 12.66 8.29
C LYS A 28 3.02 13.17 9.43
N ARG A 29 1.70 13.05 9.31
CA ARG A 29 0.74 13.61 10.28
C ARG A 29 0.34 12.59 11.35
N THR A 30 0.10 11.36 10.94
CA THR A 30 -0.44 10.28 11.79
C THR A 30 0.65 9.38 12.36
N GLY A 31 1.86 9.42 11.79
CA GLY A 31 2.94 8.50 12.17
C GLY A 31 2.69 7.04 11.76
N ARG A 32 1.62 6.75 11.01
CA ARG A 32 1.32 5.39 10.52
C ARG A 32 2.48 4.86 9.68
N VAL A 33 2.82 3.58 9.90
CA VAL A 33 3.94 2.91 9.24
C VAL A 33 3.43 1.71 8.45
N TYR A 34 3.86 1.61 7.19
CA TYR A 34 3.72 0.40 6.37
C TYR A 34 5.10 -0.13 6.02
N ARG A 35 5.38 -1.40 6.32
CA ARG A 35 6.67 -2.04 6.02
C ARG A 35 6.53 -3.12 4.96
N LEU A 36 7.58 -3.34 4.20
CA LEU A 36 7.69 -4.50 3.32
C LEU A 36 7.61 -5.79 4.15
N GLY A 37 6.74 -6.72 3.75
CA GLY A 37 6.51 -7.99 4.47
C GLY A 37 5.57 -7.89 5.67
N GLN A 38 5.00 -6.72 5.97
CA GLN A 38 3.97 -6.59 6.99
C GLN A 38 2.62 -7.11 6.48
N ASP A 39 1.95 -7.92 7.29
CA ASP A 39 0.55 -8.30 7.03
C ASP A 39 -0.38 -7.11 7.22
N ILE A 40 -1.17 -6.82 6.19
CA ILE A 40 -2.18 -5.74 6.21
C ILE A 40 -3.52 -6.26 5.72
N LYS A 41 -4.61 -5.76 6.33
CA LYS A 41 -5.96 -6.00 5.83
C LYS A 41 -6.20 -5.11 4.61
N ILE A 42 -6.53 -5.74 3.49
CA ILE A 42 -6.78 -5.08 2.21
C ILE A 42 -8.16 -5.47 1.68
N LYS A 43 -8.69 -4.61 0.80
CA LYS A 43 -9.87 -4.89 -0.03
C LYS A 43 -9.49 -4.87 -1.49
N ILE A 44 -10.10 -5.75 -2.27
CA ILE A 44 -9.97 -5.74 -3.74
C ILE A 44 -10.89 -4.64 -4.27
N MET A 45 -10.31 -3.65 -4.96
CA MET A 45 -11.08 -2.59 -5.60
C MET A 45 -11.43 -2.90 -7.04
N ASN A 46 -10.46 -3.44 -7.79
CA ASN A 46 -10.67 -3.74 -9.19
C ASN A 46 -9.76 -4.89 -9.64
N VAL A 47 -10.21 -5.63 -10.65
CA VAL A 47 -9.46 -6.72 -11.29
C VAL A 47 -9.52 -6.51 -12.80
N LEU A 48 -8.36 -6.46 -13.45
CA LEU A 48 -8.21 -6.36 -14.91
C LEU A 48 -7.52 -7.63 -15.42
N PRO A 49 -8.28 -8.66 -15.81
CA PRO A 49 -7.72 -9.96 -16.20
C PRO A 49 -6.83 -9.91 -17.43
N SER A 50 -7.17 -9.06 -18.41
CA SER A 50 -6.41 -8.85 -19.64
C SER A 50 -4.98 -8.36 -19.36
N GLU A 51 -4.83 -7.49 -18.36
CA GLU A 51 -3.54 -6.92 -17.93
C GLU A 51 -2.88 -7.72 -16.79
N ARG A 52 -3.56 -8.76 -16.28
CA ARG A 52 -3.15 -9.50 -15.07
C ARG A 52 -2.90 -8.57 -13.88
N LYS A 53 -3.69 -7.51 -13.75
CA LYS A 53 -3.52 -6.46 -12.75
C LYS A 53 -4.66 -6.47 -11.74
N ILE A 54 -4.31 -6.31 -10.47
CA ILE A 54 -5.26 -6.19 -9.36
C ILE A 54 -4.95 -4.91 -8.59
N THR A 55 -5.96 -4.09 -8.38
CA THR A 55 -5.88 -2.87 -7.58
C THR A 55 -6.42 -3.16 -6.19
N LEU A 56 -5.62 -2.82 -5.17
CA LEU A 56 -5.93 -3.09 -3.76
C LEU A 56 -5.96 -1.77 -2.97
N ILE A 57 -6.82 -1.69 -1.96
CA ILE A 57 -6.81 -0.58 -0.99
C ILE A 57 -6.66 -1.10 0.45
N PRO A 58 -5.93 -0.38 1.32
CA PRO A 58 -5.93 -0.67 2.76
C PRO A 58 -7.31 -0.43 3.39
N CYS A 59 -7.66 -1.25 4.39
CA CYS A 59 -8.86 -1.02 5.23
C CYS A 59 -8.63 0.04 6.31
#